data_AF-A0A0P0CAJ6-F1
#
_entry.id   AF-A0A0P0CAJ6-F1
#
_cell.length_a   1.000
_cell.length_b   1.000
_cell.length_c   1.000
_cell.angle_alpha   90.00
_cell.angle_beta   90.00
_cell.angle_gamma   90.00
#
_symmetry.space_group_name_H-M   'P 1'
#
loop_
_entity.id
_entity.type
_entity.pdbx_description
1 polymer ?
#
loop_
_entity_poly.entity_id
_entity_poly.type
_entity_poly.pdbx_seq_one_letter_code
_entity_poly.pdbx_strand_id
1 'polypeptide(L)'
;MIRSTFLLGAFILVTTSCAQKQIPSIDNFQKYGTLTNGFPLHSIAGTLYFENGIIKATGSFAESTAKETSQLKTGLWKEYYQNGTLRHEGTYQIGSYLNCGVVGLLTEYYHYKVGHWKYFNEKGELEFEVDFTPSTLHVETSCEGGDSLTFGLIKTVPIKYSNQLPPDKIYELQKETMVEDGFTTITYTPLNGRLFIIYDFQN
;
A
#
# COMPACT_ATOMS: atom_id res chain seq x y z
N MET A 1 -62.37 -27.61 -55.04
CA MET A 1 -61.47 -26.61 -55.67
C MET A 1 -61.75 -25.26 -55.03
N ILE A 2 -60.77 -24.72 -54.30
CA ILE A 2 -60.33 -23.30 -54.30
C ILE A 2 -59.20 -23.25 -53.25
N ARG A 3 -57.98 -23.01 -53.74
CA ARG A 3 -56.80 -22.68 -52.96
C ARG A 3 -56.95 -21.23 -52.46
N SER A 4 -56.56 -20.93 -51.23
CA SER A 4 -56.11 -19.58 -50.89
C SER A 4 -55.08 -19.61 -49.75
N THR A 5 -53.83 -19.64 -50.20
CA THR A 5 -52.64 -18.90 -49.72
C THR A 5 -52.54 -18.43 -48.27
N PHE A 6 -51.52 -18.97 -47.61
CA PHE A 6 -50.79 -18.45 -46.45
C PHE A 6 -50.36 -16.99 -46.62
N LEU A 7 -50.48 -16.21 -45.54
CA LEU A 7 -49.65 -15.04 -45.27
C LEU A 7 -49.21 -15.11 -43.80
N LEU A 8 -48.03 -15.70 -43.60
CA LEU A 8 -47.34 -15.72 -42.31
C LEU A 8 -46.81 -14.29 -42.08
N GLY A 9 -47.44 -13.55 -41.15
CA GLY A 9 -46.94 -12.24 -40.73
C GLY A 9 -45.64 -12.42 -39.93
N ALA A 10 -44.52 -12.05 -40.55
CA ALA A 10 -43.22 -12.02 -39.87
C ALA A 10 -43.19 -10.85 -38.87
N PHE A 11 -43.31 -11.17 -37.58
CA PHE A 11 -43.11 -10.21 -36.50
C PHE A 11 -41.61 -10.02 -36.31
N ILE A 12 -41.05 -8.95 -36.88
CA ILE A 12 -39.64 -8.58 -36.70
C ILE A 12 -39.51 -7.99 -35.29
N LEU A 13 -39.14 -8.83 -34.33
CA LEU A 13 -38.66 -8.41 -33.02
C LEU A 13 -37.33 -7.66 -33.20
N VAL A 14 -37.40 -6.34 -33.26
CA VAL A 14 -36.23 -5.47 -33.15
C VAL A 14 -35.77 -5.54 -31.70
N THR A 15 -34.94 -6.53 -31.38
CA THR A 15 -34.21 -6.55 -30.13
C THR A 15 -33.19 -5.43 -30.22
N THR A 16 -33.49 -4.28 -29.61
CA THR A 16 -32.47 -3.28 -29.29
C THR A 16 -31.50 -3.93 -28.32
N SER A 17 -30.46 -4.55 -28.87
CA SER A 17 -29.27 -4.91 -28.13
C SER A 17 -28.68 -3.60 -27.64
N CYS A 18 -29.04 -3.21 -26.42
CA CYS A 18 -28.20 -2.30 -25.65
C CYS A 18 -26.87 -3.04 -25.48
N ALA A 19 -25.94 -2.75 -26.39
CA ALA A 19 -24.53 -2.99 -26.13
C ALA A 19 -24.22 -2.19 -24.87
N GLN A 20 -24.23 -2.87 -23.72
CA GLN A 20 -23.69 -2.36 -22.48
C GLN A 20 -22.28 -1.92 -22.85
N LYS A 21 -22.07 -0.61 -22.91
CA LYS A 21 -20.74 -0.05 -23.16
C LYS A 21 -19.90 -0.55 -22.00
N GLN A 22 -19.10 -1.58 -22.25
CA GLN A 22 -18.20 -2.13 -21.27
C GLN A 22 -17.21 -1.00 -20.98
N ILE A 23 -17.46 -0.29 -19.89
CA ILE A 23 -16.47 0.60 -19.31
C ILE A 23 -15.27 -0.32 -19.08
N PRO A 24 -14.09 -0.04 -19.67
CA PRO A 24 -12.93 -0.87 -19.41
C PRO A 24 -12.68 -0.78 -17.90
N SER A 25 -13.00 -1.86 -17.18
CA SER A 25 -12.51 -2.05 -15.83
C SER A 25 -11.01 -2.14 -15.97
N ILE A 26 -10.29 -1.06 -15.65
CA ILE A 26 -8.86 -1.18 -15.36
C ILE A 26 -8.83 -1.96 -14.05
N ASP A 27 -8.80 -3.28 -14.20
CA ASP A 27 -8.84 -4.27 -13.12
C ASP A 27 -7.49 -4.27 -12.42
N ASN A 28 -7.26 -3.21 -11.64
CA ASN A 28 -6.07 -3.07 -10.79
C ASN A 28 -6.28 -3.72 -9.42
N PHE A 29 -7.42 -4.40 -9.20
CA PHE A 29 -7.78 -5.01 -7.92
C PHE A 29 -6.79 -6.09 -7.46
N GLN A 30 -6.00 -6.65 -8.39
CA GLN A 30 -5.00 -7.68 -8.10
C GLN A 30 -3.64 -7.37 -8.73
N LYS A 31 -3.21 -6.11 -8.72
CA LYS A 31 -1.90 -5.70 -9.29
C LYS A 31 -0.75 -6.57 -8.79
N TYR A 32 -0.75 -6.92 -7.50
CA TYR A 32 0.26 -7.75 -6.85
C TYR A 32 -0.22 -9.18 -6.54
N GLY A 33 -1.27 -9.64 -7.23
CA GLY A 33 -1.96 -10.89 -6.96
C GLY A 33 -2.78 -10.86 -5.66
N THR A 34 -3.18 -12.04 -5.18
CA THR A 34 -3.84 -12.16 -3.88
C THR A 34 -2.83 -11.95 -2.75
N LEU A 35 -3.03 -10.91 -1.95
CA LEU A 35 -2.20 -10.67 -0.77
C LEU A 35 -2.48 -11.73 0.31
N THR A 36 -1.51 -12.60 0.59
CA THR A 36 -1.65 -13.60 1.65
C THR A 36 -1.05 -13.05 2.93
N ASN A 37 -1.90 -12.66 3.89
CA ASN A 37 -1.48 -12.00 5.13
C ASN A 37 -0.57 -10.78 4.85
N GLY A 38 -0.96 -9.95 3.89
CA GLY A 38 -0.21 -8.75 3.49
C GLY A 38 1.04 -9.01 2.63
N PHE A 39 1.35 -10.25 2.25
CA PHE A 39 2.47 -10.55 1.34
C PHE A 39 1.98 -10.69 -0.11
N PRO A 40 2.67 -10.07 -1.09
CA PRO A 40 2.32 -10.17 -2.50
C PRO A 40 2.65 -11.54 -3.08
N LEU A 41 2.08 -11.87 -4.23
CA LEU A 41 2.37 -13.13 -4.94
C LEU A 41 3.83 -13.23 -5.38
N HIS A 42 4.40 -12.11 -5.82
CA HIS A 42 5.79 -12.01 -6.27
C HIS A 42 6.50 -10.84 -5.59
N SER A 43 7.79 -11.02 -5.34
CA SER A 43 8.65 -9.97 -4.79
C SER A 43 10.07 -10.14 -5.29
N ILE A 44 10.77 -9.03 -5.45
CA ILE A 44 12.16 -8.97 -5.90
C ILE A 44 13.04 -8.36 -4.81
N ALA A 45 14.21 -8.96 -4.58
CA ALA A 45 15.20 -8.40 -3.66
C ALA A 45 15.77 -7.10 -4.26
N GLY A 46 15.92 -6.07 -3.42
CA GLY A 46 16.44 -4.79 -3.84
C GLY A 46 17.34 -4.14 -2.79
N THR A 47 18.25 -3.31 -3.29
CA THR A 47 19.17 -2.50 -2.49
C THR A 47 19.01 -1.05 -2.91
N LEU A 48 18.79 -0.17 -1.94
CA LEU A 48 18.79 1.27 -2.12
C LEU A 48 20.13 1.84 -1.66
N TYR A 49 20.60 2.87 -2.35
CA TYR A 49 21.86 3.54 -2.06
C TYR A 49 21.63 5.01 -1.72
N PHE A 50 22.49 5.57 -0.88
CA PHE A 50 22.65 7.01 -0.73
C PHE A 50 23.32 7.58 -1.98
N GLU A 51 23.27 8.91 -2.15
CA GLU A 51 23.91 9.60 -3.29
C GLU A 51 25.42 9.31 -3.39
N ASN A 52 26.07 9.08 -2.25
CA ASN A 52 27.49 8.72 -2.18
C ASN A 52 27.78 7.23 -2.49
N GLY A 53 26.76 6.45 -2.88
CA GLY A 53 26.89 5.03 -3.24
C GLY A 53 26.94 4.07 -2.05
N ILE A 54 26.81 4.55 -0.82
CA ILE A 54 26.71 3.68 0.38
C ILE A 54 25.32 3.06 0.45
N ILE A 55 25.22 1.81 0.90
CA ILE A 55 23.93 1.13 1.08
C ILE A 55 23.07 1.92 2.08
N LYS A 56 21.89 2.34 1.63
CA LYS A 56 20.87 3.00 2.42
C LYS A 56 19.89 2.01 3.01
N ALA A 57 19.46 1.02 2.22
CA ALA A 57 18.52 0.00 2.68
C ALA A 57 18.60 -1.27 1.83
N THR A 58 18.22 -2.40 2.43
CA THR A 58 18.04 -3.68 1.72
C THR A 58 16.73 -4.33 2.16
N GLY A 59 16.11 -5.05 1.23
CA GLY A 59 14.87 -5.78 1.49
C GLY A 59 14.27 -6.33 0.21
N SER A 60 12.97 -6.54 0.21
CA SER A 60 12.23 -6.95 -0.99
C SER A 60 11.13 -5.96 -1.34
N PHE A 61 10.93 -5.77 -2.65
CA PHE A 61 9.87 -4.96 -3.22
C PHE A 61 8.78 -5.85 -3.81
N ALA A 62 7.53 -5.40 -3.76
CA ALA A 62 6.45 -6.08 -4.45
C ALA A 62 6.65 -6.04 -5.96
N GLU A 63 6.46 -7.17 -6.62
CA GLU A 63 6.47 -7.31 -8.07
C GLU A 63 5.03 -7.55 -8.55
N SER A 64 4.60 -6.77 -9.54
CA SER A 64 3.24 -6.92 -10.09
C SER A 64 3.09 -8.23 -10.86
N THR A 65 1.86 -8.64 -11.11
CA THR A 65 1.56 -9.81 -11.97
C THR A 65 2.05 -9.62 -13.41
N ALA A 66 2.25 -8.37 -13.84
CA ALA A 66 2.88 -8.00 -15.11
C ALA A 66 4.42 -7.96 -15.05
N LYS A 67 5.04 -8.36 -13.93
CA LYS A 67 6.49 -8.34 -13.66
C LYS A 67 7.09 -6.94 -13.62
N GLU A 68 6.30 -5.95 -13.22
CA GLU A 68 6.79 -4.60 -12.97
C GLU A 68 7.19 -4.48 -11.50
N THR A 69 8.40 -4.00 -11.25
CA THR A 69 8.87 -3.74 -9.89
C THR A 69 8.23 -2.46 -9.36
N SER A 70 7.72 -2.50 -8.13
CA SER A 70 7.18 -1.34 -7.44
C SER A 70 8.14 -0.79 -6.38
N GLN A 71 7.77 0.34 -5.77
CA GLN A 71 8.45 0.87 -4.58
C GLN A 71 7.86 0.35 -3.26
N LEU A 72 6.91 -0.59 -3.30
CA LEU A 72 6.27 -1.12 -2.10
C LEU A 72 7.17 -2.12 -1.40
N LYS A 73 7.61 -1.76 -0.20
CA LYS A 73 8.41 -2.63 0.68
C LYS A 73 7.56 -3.81 1.17
N THR A 74 8.15 -5.00 1.14
CA THR A 74 7.54 -6.21 1.71
C THR A 74 8.60 -7.09 2.38
N GLY A 75 8.20 -7.86 3.39
CA GLY A 75 9.10 -8.76 4.11
C GLY A 75 10.08 -8.02 5.02
N LEU A 76 11.18 -8.67 5.36
CA LEU A 76 12.23 -8.11 6.22
C LEU A 76 12.98 -7.00 5.48
N TRP A 77 13.11 -5.87 6.15
CA TRP A 77 13.85 -4.70 5.69
C TRP A 77 14.90 -4.29 6.70
N LYS A 78 16.03 -3.80 6.18
CA LYS A 78 17.12 -3.22 6.94
C LYS A 78 17.45 -1.85 6.36
N GLU A 79 17.50 -0.83 7.19
CA GLU A 79 17.95 0.50 6.81
C GLU A 79 19.23 0.84 7.56
N TYR A 80 20.11 1.60 6.92
CA TYR A 80 21.46 1.87 7.42
C TYR A 80 21.71 3.37 7.51
N TYR A 81 22.54 3.76 8.46
CA TYR A 81 23.14 5.09 8.51
C TYR A 81 24.15 5.27 7.38
N GLN A 82 24.50 6.52 7.06
CA GLN A 82 25.52 6.83 6.04
C GLN A 82 26.92 6.26 6.38
N ASN A 83 27.20 5.97 7.65
CA ASN A 83 28.43 5.29 8.06
C ASN A 83 28.39 3.75 7.85
N GLY A 84 27.28 3.22 7.31
CA GLY A 84 27.08 1.79 7.06
C GLY A 84 26.53 0.99 8.25
N THR A 85 26.37 1.61 9.42
CA THR A 85 25.80 0.94 10.60
C THR A 85 24.30 0.69 10.40
N LEU A 86 23.79 -0.46 10.86
CA LEU A 86 22.36 -0.74 10.84
C LEU A 86 21.62 0.30 11.68
N ARG A 87 20.59 0.94 11.12
CA ARG A 87 19.76 1.95 11.77
C ARG A 87 18.49 1.34 12.35
N HIS A 88 17.80 0.53 11.55
CA HIS A 88 16.68 -0.27 12.05
C HIS A 88 16.39 -1.45 11.13
N GLU A 89 15.72 -2.45 11.69
CA GLU A 89 15.20 -3.60 10.95
C GLU A 89 13.82 -4.00 11.44
N GLY A 90 13.02 -4.54 10.53
CA GLY A 90 11.68 -5.02 10.81
C GLY A 90 10.95 -5.46 9.54
N THR A 91 9.68 -5.84 9.69
CA THR A 91 8.90 -6.41 8.59
C THR A 91 7.87 -5.42 8.05
N TYR A 92 7.79 -5.31 6.73
CA TYR A 92 6.70 -4.63 6.04
C TYR A 92 5.70 -5.63 5.47
N GLN A 93 4.44 -5.24 5.51
CA GLN A 93 3.33 -5.86 4.79
C GLN A 93 2.69 -4.83 3.87
N ILE A 94 1.96 -5.33 2.86
CA ILE A 94 1.22 -4.52 1.91
C ILE A 94 -0.25 -4.53 2.31
N GLY A 95 -0.86 -3.36 2.27
CA GLY A 95 -2.29 -3.18 2.36
C GLY A 95 -2.83 -2.53 1.09
N SER A 96 -4.15 -2.47 1.00
CA SER A 96 -4.83 -1.72 -0.05
C SER A 96 -6.06 -1.01 0.50
N TYR A 97 -6.46 0.06 -0.17
CA TYR A 97 -7.73 0.72 0.05
C TYR A 97 -8.32 1.19 -1.28
N LEU A 98 -9.61 1.45 -1.28
CA LEU A 98 -10.37 1.88 -2.44
C LEU A 98 -10.44 3.40 -2.52
N ASN A 99 -10.13 3.92 -3.71
CA ASN A 99 -10.28 5.32 -4.04
C ASN A 99 -11.19 5.46 -5.26
N CYS A 100 -12.06 6.46 -5.27
CA CYS A 100 -13.01 6.68 -6.37
C CYS A 100 -12.51 7.82 -7.24
N GLY A 101 -11.57 7.52 -8.13
CA GLY A 101 -11.02 8.49 -9.06
C GLY A 101 -12.03 8.95 -10.11
N VAL A 102 -11.66 9.96 -10.88
CA VAL A 102 -12.50 10.52 -11.98
C VAL A 102 -12.89 9.45 -13.02
N VAL A 103 -12.03 8.44 -13.19
CA VAL A 103 -12.20 7.35 -14.17
C VAL A 103 -12.82 6.08 -13.57
N GLY A 104 -13.23 6.11 -12.30
CA GLY A 104 -13.88 4.99 -11.61
C GLY A 104 -13.14 4.52 -10.37
N LEU A 105 -13.45 3.30 -9.95
CA LEU A 105 -12.91 2.69 -8.74
C LEU A 105 -11.45 2.26 -8.96
N LEU A 106 -10.57 2.73 -8.08
CA LEU A 106 -9.12 2.47 -8.08
C LEU A 106 -8.76 1.76 -6.78
N THR A 107 -7.85 0.78 -6.87
CA THR A 107 -7.24 0.15 -5.69
C THR A 107 -5.85 0.76 -5.50
N GLU A 108 -5.67 1.42 -4.37
CA GLU A 108 -4.39 2.00 -3.96
C GLU A 108 -3.67 1.01 -3.06
N TYR A 109 -2.37 0.82 -3.29
CA TYR A 109 -1.54 -0.08 -2.49
C TYR A 109 -0.50 0.72 -1.71
N TYR A 110 -0.24 0.29 -0.49
CA TYR A 110 0.74 0.90 0.40
C TYR A 110 1.44 -0.18 1.23
N HIS A 111 2.60 0.16 1.80
CA HIS A 111 3.25 -0.70 2.78
C HIS A 111 3.12 -0.11 4.19
N TYR A 112 3.10 -0.98 5.18
CA TYR A 112 3.06 -0.60 6.59
C TYR A 112 3.92 -1.55 7.42
N LYS A 113 4.45 -1.04 8.54
CA LYS A 113 5.26 -1.81 9.49
C LYS A 113 4.40 -2.82 10.23
N VAL A 114 4.95 -4.02 10.48
CA VAL A 114 4.32 -5.04 11.31
C VAL A 114 5.35 -5.75 12.18
N GLY A 115 4.91 -6.27 13.32
CA GLY A 115 5.71 -7.14 14.19
C GLY A 115 6.78 -6.38 14.97
N HIS A 116 7.83 -7.09 15.34
CA HIS A 116 8.92 -6.60 16.18
C HIS A 116 9.92 -5.78 15.36
N TRP A 117 10.14 -4.53 15.74
CA TRP A 117 11.10 -3.62 15.12
C TRP A 117 12.23 -3.29 16.08
N LYS A 118 13.46 -3.27 15.57
CA LYS A 118 14.67 -2.90 16.33
C LYS A 118 15.28 -1.64 15.76
N TYR A 119 15.69 -0.74 16.63
CA TYR A 119 16.31 0.54 16.29
C TYR A 119 17.66 0.65 16.99
N PHE A 120 18.67 1.06 16.25
CA PHE A 120 20.06 1.10 16.69
C PHE A 120 20.59 2.52 16.51
N ASN A 121 21.58 2.90 17.31
CA ASN A 121 22.28 4.17 17.16
C ASN A 121 23.42 4.08 16.11
N GLU A 122 24.09 5.20 15.81
CA GLU A 122 25.16 5.24 14.81
C GLU A 122 26.39 4.38 15.14
N LYS A 123 26.56 3.99 16.42
CA LYS A 123 27.61 3.06 16.88
C LYS A 123 27.22 1.59 16.74
N GLY A 124 25.97 1.30 16.38
CA GLY A 124 25.43 -0.05 16.17
C GLY A 124 24.86 -0.67 17.44
N GLU A 125 24.68 0.12 18.50
CA GLU A 125 24.11 -0.34 19.76
C GLU A 125 22.58 -0.27 19.68
N LEU A 126 21.88 -1.30 20.17
CA LEU A 126 20.41 -1.31 20.24
C LEU A 126 19.92 -0.19 21.16
N GLU A 127 19.18 0.76 20.61
CA GLU A 127 18.61 1.89 21.33
C GLU A 127 17.25 1.53 21.94
N PHE A 128 16.37 0.94 21.12
CA PHE A 128 15.07 0.44 21.55
C PHE A 128 14.49 -0.57 20.55
N GLU A 129 13.46 -1.27 20.99
CA GLU A 129 12.63 -2.16 20.16
C GLU A 129 11.15 -1.94 20.51
N VAL A 130 10.28 -2.10 19.51
CA VAL A 130 8.84 -1.84 19.66
C VAL A 130 8.03 -2.67 18.66
N ASP A 131 6.78 -2.94 19.00
CA ASP A 131 5.89 -3.78 18.20
C ASP A 131 4.87 -2.94 17.44
N PHE A 132 4.78 -3.18 16.13
CA PHE A 132 3.75 -2.63 15.27
C PHE A 132 2.63 -3.67 15.14
N THR A 133 1.49 -3.38 15.76
CA THR A 133 0.32 -4.25 15.76
C THR A 133 -0.65 -3.84 14.65
N PRO A 134 -0.99 -4.72 13.70
CA PRO A 134 -2.00 -4.44 12.69
C PRO A 134 -3.32 -3.99 13.32
N SER A 135 -3.86 -2.89 12.81
CA SER A 135 -5.09 -2.27 13.28
C SER A 135 -5.88 -1.73 12.10
N THR A 136 -7.20 -1.89 12.13
CA THR A 136 -8.07 -1.31 11.10
C THR A 136 -8.23 0.19 11.37
N LEU A 137 -7.98 1.01 10.35
CA LEU A 137 -8.15 2.46 10.39
C LEU A 137 -9.10 2.91 9.29
N HIS A 138 -9.85 3.96 9.57
CA HIS A 138 -10.66 4.66 8.58
C HIS A 138 -9.78 5.59 7.75
N VAL A 139 -9.92 5.58 6.43
CA VAL A 139 -9.26 6.51 5.52
C VAL A 139 -10.31 7.27 4.73
N GLU A 140 -10.16 8.58 4.65
CA GLU A 140 -10.98 9.40 3.75
C GLU A 140 -10.45 9.23 2.33
N THR A 141 -11.34 8.90 1.41
CA THR A 141 -11.02 8.72 0.00
C THR A 141 -12.03 9.48 -0.84
N SER A 142 -11.86 9.48 -2.16
CA SER A 142 -12.85 10.10 -3.05
C SER A 142 -14.18 9.32 -3.09
N CYS A 143 -14.24 8.13 -2.48
CA CYS A 143 -15.48 7.37 -2.34
C CYS A 143 -16.36 7.95 -1.24
N GLU A 144 -17.68 7.91 -1.44
CA GLU A 144 -18.63 8.32 -0.40
C GLU A 144 -18.44 7.46 0.86
N GLY A 145 -18.14 8.12 1.98
CA GLY A 145 -17.91 7.45 3.26
C GLY A 145 -16.51 6.86 3.43
N GLY A 146 -15.57 7.07 2.50
CA GLY A 146 -14.18 6.62 2.59
C GLY A 146 -14.00 5.11 2.45
N ASP A 147 -12.92 4.58 3.02
CA ASP A 147 -12.65 3.14 3.08
C ASP A 147 -11.96 2.76 4.41
N SER A 148 -11.79 1.46 4.66
CA SER A 148 -11.04 0.92 5.80
C SER A 148 -9.80 0.17 5.33
N LEU A 149 -8.69 0.36 6.04
CA LEU A 149 -7.43 -0.27 5.72
C LEU A 149 -6.74 -0.81 6.96
N THR A 150 -5.71 -1.64 6.78
CA THR A 150 -4.90 -2.16 7.91
C THR A 150 -3.58 -1.41 8.03
N PHE A 151 -3.25 -0.93 9.22
CA PHE A 151 -2.01 -0.21 9.47
C PHE A 151 -1.35 -0.67 10.76
N GLY A 152 -0.02 -0.66 10.81
CA GLY A 152 0.73 -1.03 12.00
C GLY A 152 0.77 0.11 13.01
N LEU A 153 0.31 -0.14 14.23
CA LEU A 153 0.34 0.84 15.32
C LEU A 153 1.19 0.38 16.48
N ILE A 154 1.87 1.32 17.12
CA ILE A 154 2.50 1.12 18.42
C ILE A 154 1.39 1.24 19.47
N LYS A 155 0.89 0.11 19.97
CA LYS A 155 -0.16 0.09 20.99
C LYS A 155 0.38 0.21 22.41
N THR A 156 1.59 -0.28 22.63
CA THR A 156 2.24 -0.33 23.94
C THR A 156 3.73 -0.06 23.80
N VAL A 157 4.26 0.78 24.67
CA VAL A 157 5.70 1.02 24.77
C VAL A 157 6.28 0.18 25.91
N PRO A 158 7.33 -0.63 25.66
CA PRO A 158 8.01 -1.34 26.74
C PRO A 158 8.57 -0.36 27.77
N ILE A 159 8.28 -0.59 29.06
CA ILE A 159 8.67 0.34 30.15
C ILE A 159 10.17 0.64 30.15
N LYS A 160 11.02 -0.35 29.82
CA LYS A 160 12.48 -0.20 29.70
C LYS A 160 12.92 0.84 28.65
N TYR A 161 12.06 1.17 27.68
CA TYR A 161 12.31 2.15 26.62
C TYR A 161 11.49 3.44 26.77
N SER A 162 10.79 3.63 27.89
CA SER A 162 9.91 4.79 28.11
C SER A 162 10.62 6.14 27.95
N ASN A 163 11.89 6.23 28.36
CA ASN A 163 12.69 7.45 28.19
C ASN A 163 13.16 7.65 26.74
N GLN A 164 13.37 6.56 26.00
CA GLN A 164 13.82 6.57 24.61
C GLN A 164 12.66 6.78 23.62
N LEU A 165 11.41 6.59 24.06
CA LEU A 165 10.19 6.68 23.26
C LEU A 165 9.18 7.67 23.87
N PRO A 166 9.49 8.97 23.88
CA PRO A 166 8.50 10.00 24.22
C PRO A 166 7.37 10.06 23.18
N PRO A 167 6.21 10.65 23.50
CA PRO A 167 5.01 10.65 22.64
C PRO A 167 5.22 11.19 21.21
N ASP A 168 6.03 12.22 21.05
CA ASP A 168 6.41 12.80 19.76
C ASP A 168 7.21 11.81 18.90
N LYS A 169 8.17 11.10 19.49
CA LYS A 169 8.93 10.07 18.78
C LYS A 169 8.04 8.89 18.39
N ILE A 170 7.10 8.49 19.25
CA ILE A 170 6.10 7.46 18.91
C ILE A 170 5.28 7.91 17.70
N TYR A 171 4.79 9.15 17.72
CA TYR A 171 4.02 9.73 16.62
C TYR A 171 4.81 9.70 15.30
N GLU A 172 6.08 10.11 15.30
CA GLU A 172 6.93 10.06 14.11
C GLU A 172 7.22 8.64 13.64
N LEU A 173 7.46 7.69 14.56
CA LEU A 173 7.75 6.29 14.22
C LEU A 173 6.59 5.56 13.53
N GLN A 174 5.36 6.00 13.78
CA GLN A 174 4.16 5.45 13.16
C GLN A 174 3.89 6.00 11.76
N LYS A 175 4.59 7.03 11.30
CA LYS A 175 4.41 7.53 9.94
C LYS A 175 5.12 6.62 8.95
N GLU A 176 4.51 6.46 7.79
CA GLU A 176 5.14 5.82 6.64
C GLU A 176 5.16 6.79 5.46
N THR A 177 6.29 6.81 4.75
CA THR A 177 6.48 7.68 3.59
C THR A 177 6.88 6.83 2.39
N MET A 178 6.23 7.09 1.26
CA MET A 178 6.50 6.44 -0.02
C MET A 178 6.75 7.50 -1.08
N VAL A 179 7.55 7.15 -2.09
CA VAL A 179 7.73 8.00 -3.27
C VAL A 179 7.04 7.31 -4.44
N GLU A 180 6.06 8.00 -5.01
CA GLU A 180 5.33 7.60 -6.20
C GLU A 180 5.85 8.40 -7.41
N ASP A 181 6.04 7.70 -8.53
CA ASP A 181 6.52 8.22 -9.82
C ASP A 181 7.83 9.04 -9.78
N GLY A 182 8.56 8.99 -8.67
CA GLY A 182 9.82 9.71 -8.47
C GLY A 182 9.67 11.18 -8.04
N PHE A 183 8.45 11.73 -8.02
CA PHE A 183 8.21 13.16 -7.75
C PHE A 183 7.22 13.40 -6.61
N THR A 184 6.32 12.46 -6.35
CA THR A 184 5.26 12.61 -5.35
C THR A 184 5.64 11.85 -4.09
N THR A 185 5.76 12.57 -2.98
CA THR A 185 5.94 11.95 -1.67
C THR A 185 4.58 11.79 -1.01
N ILE A 186 4.23 10.55 -0.65
CA ILE A 186 2.99 10.23 0.05
C ILE A 186 3.33 9.89 1.49
N THR A 187 2.74 10.60 2.44
CA THR A 187 2.93 10.35 3.87
C THR A 187 1.62 9.88 4.50
N TYR A 188 1.66 8.69 5.10
CA TYR A 188 0.58 8.08 5.86
C TYR A 188 0.80 8.36 7.35
N THR A 189 -0.17 9.02 7.99
CA THR A 189 -0.09 9.38 9.40
C THR A 189 -1.32 8.85 10.14
N PRO A 190 -1.18 7.85 11.02
CA PRO A 190 -2.29 7.37 11.84
C PRO A 190 -2.54 8.31 13.02
N LEU A 191 -3.79 8.74 13.19
CA LEU A 191 -4.22 9.59 14.30
C LEU A 191 -5.68 9.31 14.66
N ASN A 192 -5.94 8.98 15.93
CA ASN A 192 -7.30 8.80 16.48
C ASN A 192 -8.21 7.85 15.68
N GLY A 193 -7.67 6.68 15.27
CA GLY A 193 -8.44 5.68 14.52
C GLY A 193 -8.63 5.99 13.04
N ARG A 194 -8.03 7.09 12.55
CA ARG A 194 -8.03 7.49 11.14
C ARG A 194 -6.62 7.45 10.57
N LEU A 195 -6.51 7.21 9.27
CA LEU A 195 -5.28 7.39 8.51
C LEU A 195 -5.40 8.67 7.66
N PHE A 196 -4.49 9.61 7.90
CA PHE A 196 -4.36 10.83 7.11
C PHE A 196 -3.28 10.62 6.04
N ILE A 197 -3.58 10.98 4.80
CA ILE A 197 -2.67 10.86 3.66
C ILE A 197 -2.35 12.26 3.16
N ILE A 198 -1.06 12.59 3.11
CA ILE A 198 -0.55 13.88 2.63
C ILE A 198 0.28 13.62 1.38
N TYR A 199 0.06 14.43 0.35
CA TYR A 199 0.77 14.37 -0.92
C TYR A 199 1.63 15.63 -1.07
N ASP A 200 2.94 15.43 -1.14
CA ASP A 200 3.92 16.50 -1.35
C ASP A 200 4.55 16.34 -2.74
N PHE A 201 4.27 17.30 -3.63
CA PHE A 201 4.81 17.35 -4.98
C PHE A 201 6.15 18.10 -4.97
N GLN A 202 7.25 17.41 -5.29
CA GLN A 202 8.55 18.06 -5.47
C GLN A 202 8.53 18.79 -6.83
N ASN A 203 8.54 20.13 -6.79
CA ASN A 203 8.64 20.99 -7.98
C ASN A 203 10.07 21.07 -8.52
#